data_AF-A0A7V4NGM4-F1
#
_entry.id   AF-A0A7V4NGM4-F1
#
_cell.length_a   1.000
_cell.length_b   1.000
_cell.length_c   1.000
_cell.angle_alpha   90.00
_cell.angle_beta   90.00
_cell.angle_gamma   90.00
#
_symmetry.space_group_name_H-M   'P 1'
#
loop_
_entity.id
_entity.type
_entity.pdbx_description
1 polymer ?
#
loop_
_entity_poly.entity_id
_entity_poly.type
_entity_poly.pdbx_seq_one_letter_code
_entity_poly.pdbx_strand_id
1 'polypeptide(L)'
;MKFLDGVNVTYVHKDEKNNLAKVMNQLSKSQTKIELKPVNSKYYGNFRIEFYAPIEAIPTIKLTGFLASDNPIEWLMEKDDQSAIVIDKIFHVVDTEIIEIDETKPIVAVVMDQYKVYAIVNGELTKDYTLNQLVEAALKRLFEVYFDSEFIPEDYELEIHPELTDYFM
;
A
#
# COMPACT_ATOMS: atom_id res chain seq x y z
N MET A 1 10.11 -9.96 -5.68
CA MET A 1 10.29 -8.54 -5.27
C MET A 1 10.98 -8.53 -3.92
N LYS A 2 11.85 -7.55 -3.66
CA LYS A 2 12.53 -7.39 -2.37
C LYS A 2 11.81 -6.33 -1.56
N PHE A 3 11.35 -6.68 -0.36
CA PHE A 3 10.81 -5.71 0.61
C PHE A 3 11.92 -4.75 1.03
N LEU A 4 11.63 -3.45 1.02
CA LEU A 4 12.56 -2.40 1.41
C LEU A 4 12.18 -1.83 2.78
N ASP A 5 10.94 -1.34 2.90
CA ASP A 5 10.46 -0.70 4.13
C ASP A 5 8.92 -0.64 4.15
N GLY A 6 8.35 -0.36 5.32
CA GLY A 6 6.91 -0.26 5.55
C GLY A 6 6.56 0.86 6.51
N VAL A 7 5.53 1.64 6.17
CA VAL A 7 5.12 2.82 6.95
C VAL A 7 3.61 2.98 6.98
N ASN A 8 3.08 3.35 8.14
CA ASN A 8 1.66 3.69 8.26
C ASN A 8 1.46 5.17 7.93
N VAL A 9 0.57 5.45 6.99
CA VAL A 9 0.28 6.79 6.48
C VAL A 9 -1.19 7.08 6.68
N THR A 10 -1.47 8.19 7.36
CA THR A 10 -2.81 8.77 7.43
C THR A 10 -2.79 10.11 6.71
N TYR A 11 -3.76 10.33 5.82
CA TYR A 11 -3.97 11.63 5.19
C TYR A 11 -5.42 12.10 5.34
N VAL A 12 -5.59 13.41 5.50
CA VAL A 12 -6.91 14.05 5.53
C VAL A 12 -6.86 15.33 4.71
N HIS A 13 -7.79 15.49 3.77
CA HIS A 13 -7.94 16.74 3.02
C HIS A 13 -8.36 17.86 3.97
N LYS A 14 -7.70 19.03 3.89
CA LYS A 14 -7.90 20.14 4.83
C LYS A 14 -9.35 20.61 4.91
N ASP A 15 -10.06 20.63 3.78
CA ASP A 15 -11.47 21.00 3.71
C ASP A 15 -12.40 20.04 4.48
N GLU A 16 -12.04 18.75 4.58
CA GLU A 16 -12.87 17.72 5.22
C GLU A 16 -12.50 17.45 6.67
N LYS A 17 -11.33 17.93 7.13
CA LYS A 17 -10.83 17.70 8.49
C LYS A 17 -11.85 18.02 9.57
N ASN A 18 -12.48 19.21 9.48
CA ASN A 18 -13.45 19.66 10.47
C ASN A 18 -14.73 18.81 10.47
N ASN A 19 -15.15 18.32 9.31
CA ASN A 19 -16.32 17.45 9.18
C ASN A 19 -16.03 16.07 9.78
N LEU A 20 -14.89 15.47 9.41
CA LEU A 20 -14.45 14.19 9.93
C LEU A 20 -14.30 14.24 11.46
N ALA A 21 -13.64 15.25 12.00
CA ALA A 21 -13.46 15.42 13.43
C ALA A 21 -14.81 15.52 14.18
N LYS A 22 -15.80 16.21 13.62
CA LYS A 22 -17.14 16.29 14.21
C LYS A 22 -17.82 14.92 14.24
N VAL A 23 -17.77 14.18 13.14
CA VAL A 23 -18.38 12.84 13.05
C VAL A 23 -17.70 11.87 14.02
N MET A 24 -16.37 11.81 14.03
CA MET A 24 -15.63 10.94 14.95
C MET A 24 -15.89 11.28 16.43
N ASN A 25 -16.01 12.57 16.77
CA ASN A 25 -16.36 13.02 18.11
C ASN A 25 -17.81 12.70 18.52
N GLN A 26 -18.74 12.63 17.58
CA GLN A 26 -20.11 12.18 17.86
C GLN A 26 -20.15 10.67 18.07
N LEU A 27 -19.42 9.93 17.26
CA LEU A 27 -19.34 8.47 17.34
C LEU A 27 -18.69 8.01 18.64
N SER A 28 -17.60 8.66 19.08
CA SER A 28 -16.91 8.33 20.34
C SER A 28 -17.77 8.54 21.59
N LYS A 29 -18.80 9.40 21.50
CA LYS A 29 -19.79 9.61 22.57
C LYS A 29 -20.88 8.55 22.58
N SER A 30 -21.11 7.86 21.46
CA SER A 30 -21.98 6.71 21.45
C SER A 30 -21.23 5.59 22.20
N GLN A 31 -21.75 5.14 23.34
CA GLN A 31 -21.14 4.08 24.17
C GLN A 31 -21.26 2.70 23.49
N THR A 32 -20.93 2.63 22.20
CA THR A 32 -20.98 1.41 21.40
C THR A 32 -19.62 0.73 21.43
N LYS A 33 -19.63 -0.60 21.29
CA LYS A 33 -18.41 -1.38 21.07
C LYS A 33 -18.03 -1.46 19.58
N ILE A 34 -18.65 -0.64 18.73
CA ILE A 34 -18.47 -0.69 17.29
C ILE A 34 -17.29 0.20 16.94
N GLU A 35 -16.26 -0.40 16.34
CA GLU A 35 -15.14 0.34 15.76
C GLU A 35 -15.56 0.81 14.36
N LEU A 36 -15.49 2.12 14.13
CA LEU A 36 -15.79 2.73 12.84
C LEU A 36 -14.49 3.27 12.26
N LYS A 37 -14.13 2.76 11.08
CA LYS A 37 -13.01 3.25 10.28
C LYS A 37 -13.55 3.90 9.03
N PRO A 38 -13.14 5.14 8.69
CA PRO A 38 -13.56 5.73 7.44
C PRO A 38 -13.00 4.91 6.27
N VAL A 39 -13.78 4.82 5.20
CA VAL A 39 -13.35 4.15 3.98
C VAL A 39 -12.32 5.04 3.26
N ASN A 40 -11.26 4.41 2.77
CA ASN A 40 -10.21 5.07 2.01
C ASN A 40 -10.77 5.74 0.75
N SER A 41 -10.39 7.00 0.53
CA SER A 41 -10.85 7.84 -0.58
C SER A 41 -9.87 8.98 -0.84
N LYS A 42 -10.13 9.82 -1.84
CA LYS A 42 -9.34 11.04 -2.07
C LYS A 42 -9.37 12.04 -0.91
N TYR A 43 -10.34 11.98 0.01
CA TYR A 43 -10.46 12.94 1.12
C TYR A 43 -9.86 12.45 2.43
N TYR A 44 -9.80 11.14 2.62
CA TYR A 44 -9.24 10.50 3.80
C TYR A 44 -8.66 9.15 3.40
N GLY A 45 -7.48 8.85 3.90
CA GLY A 45 -6.88 7.53 3.77
C GLY A 45 -6.09 7.15 5.00
N ASN A 46 -6.18 5.88 5.38
CA ASN A 46 -5.30 5.24 6.35
C ASN A 46 -4.81 3.94 5.74
N PHE A 47 -3.50 3.89 5.45
CA PHE A 47 -2.87 2.79 4.76
C PHE A 47 -1.55 2.43 5.40
N ARG A 48 -1.17 1.16 5.31
CA ARG A 48 0.22 0.73 5.36
C ARG A 48 0.79 0.76 3.94
N ILE A 49 1.75 1.63 3.68
CA ILE A 49 2.50 1.63 2.42
C ILE A 49 3.74 0.75 2.61
N GLU A 50 3.88 -0.29 1.79
CA GLU A 50 5.04 -1.17 1.76
C GLU A 50 5.80 -0.95 0.44
N PHE A 51 7.09 -0.66 0.54
CA PHE A 51 7.96 -0.37 -0.59
C PHE A 51 8.72 -1.61 -1.03
N TYR A 52 8.75 -1.85 -2.34
CA TYR A 52 9.40 -3.02 -2.93
C TYR A 52 10.29 -2.64 -4.10
N ALA A 53 11.49 -3.23 -4.15
CA ALA A 53 12.32 -3.24 -5.35
C ALA A 53 12.00 -4.46 -6.22
N PRO A 54 11.84 -4.31 -7.56
CA PRO A 54 11.81 -5.45 -8.45
C PRO A 54 13.17 -6.18 -8.41
N ILE A 55 13.16 -7.51 -8.45
CA ILE A 55 14.39 -8.34 -8.48
C ILE A 55 14.73 -8.69 -9.93
N GLU A 56 13.75 -9.22 -10.67
CA GLU A 56 13.93 -9.63 -12.07
C GLU A 56 13.11 -8.76 -13.03
N ALA A 57 11.83 -8.57 -12.73
CA ALA A 57 10.90 -7.79 -13.55
C ALA A 57 9.88 -7.05 -12.68
N ILE A 58 9.28 -6.00 -13.26
CA ILE A 58 8.15 -5.29 -12.67
C ILE A 58 6.89 -6.14 -12.87
N PRO A 59 6.10 -6.43 -11.82
CA PRO A 59 4.88 -7.21 -11.97
C PRO A 59 3.83 -6.41 -12.74
N THR A 60 3.21 -7.06 -13.71
CA THR A 60 2.17 -6.48 -14.58
C THR A 60 0.76 -6.94 -14.22
N ILE A 61 0.63 -7.97 -13.38
CA ILE A 61 -0.63 -8.60 -13.02
C ILE A 61 -0.61 -8.97 -11.55
N LYS A 62 -1.71 -8.69 -10.83
CA LYS A 62 -2.01 -9.25 -9.52
C LYS A 62 -3.05 -10.36 -9.67
N LEU A 63 -2.77 -11.51 -9.07
CA LEU A 63 -3.66 -12.66 -9.01
C LEU A 63 -4.09 -12.88 -7.57
N THR A 64 -5.40 -12.95 -7.35
CA THR A 64 -5.96 -13.38 -6.07
C THR A 64 -6.65 -14.72 -6.30
N GLY A 65 -6.37 -15.68 -5.42
CA GLY A 65 -6.85 -17.05 -5.61
C GLY A 65 -6.78 -17.91 -4.37
N PHE A 66 -7.38 -19.09 -4.46
CA PHE A 66 -7.31 -20.12 -3.45
C PHE A 66 -6.28 -21.18 -3.85
N LEU A 67 -5.34 -21.43 -2.95
CA LEU A 67 -4.40 -22.53 -3.06
C LEU A 67 -4.91 -23.70 -2.21
N ALA A 68 -5.17 -24.86 -2.84
CA ALA A 68 -5.48 -26.09 -2.12
C ALA A 68 -4.17 -26.83 -1.81
N SER A 69 -3.82 -26.95 -0.53
CA SER A 69 -2.67 -27.71 -0.04
C SER A 69 -3.06 -28.52 1.19
N ASP A 70 -2.58 -29.77 1.28
CA ASP A 70 -2.83 -30.64 2.43
C ASP A 70 -2.17 -30.09 3.71
N ASN A 71 -0.99 -29.47 3.57
CA ASN A 71 -0.22 -28.83 4.65
C ASN A 71 0.19 -27.40 4.24
N PRO A 72 -0.71 -26.40 4.30
CA PRO A 72 -0.45 -25.07 3.76
C PRO A 72 0.62 -24.29 4.53
N ILE A 73 0.74 -24.50 5.84
CA ILE A 73 1.71 -23.78 6.69
C ILE A 73 3.14 -24.28 6.41
N GLU A 74 3.35 -25.60 6.37
CA GLU A 74 4.65 -26.20 6.02
C GLU A 74 5.08 -25.77 4.62
N TRP A 75 4.17 -25.85 3.65
CA TRP A 75 4.43 -25.39 2.29
C TRP A 75 4.84 -23.91 2.24
N LEU A 76 4.16 -23.03 2.98
CA LEU A 76 4.50 -21.60 3.01
C LEU A 76 5.87 -21.35 3.67
N MET A 77 6.19 -22.08 4.74
CA MET A 77 7.47 -21.97 5.44
C MET A 77 8.64 -22.55 4.64
N GLU A 78 8.41 -23.59 3.84
CA GLU A 78 9.41 -24.15 2.91
C GLU A 78 9.75 -23.18 1.76
N LYS A 79 8.87 -22.22 1.49
CA LYS A 79 9.00 -21.21 0.45
C LYS A 79 9.34 -19.84 1.04
N ASP A 80 10.38 -19.82 1.87
CA ASP A 80 10.91 -18.61 2.52
C ASP A 80 11.25 -17.51 1.48
N ASP A 81 11.67 -17.90 0.27
CA ASP A 81 11.74 -17.00 -0.88
C ASP A 81 10.39 -16.92 -1.61
N GLN A 82 9.51 -16.06 -1.10
CA GLN A 82 8.22 -15.78 -1.72
C GLN A 82 8.35 -15.26 -3.15
N SER A 83 9.51 -14.72 -3.53
CA SER A 83 9.75 -14.19 -4.88
C SER A 83 10.08 -15.26 -5.91
N ALA A 84 10.40 -16.49 -5.49
CA ALA A 84 10.69 -17.64 -6.35
C ALA A 84 9.66 -18.78 -6.20
N ILE A 85 8.47 -18.50 -5.65
CA ILE A 85 7.41 -19.51 -5.49
C ILE A 85 6.94 -19.99 -6.87
N VAL A 86 7.31 -21.22 -7.20
CA VAL A 86 6.66 -21.98 -8.26
C VAL A 86 5.42 -22.64 -7.67
N ILE A 87 4.24 -22.23 -8.13
CA ILE A 87 2.97 -22.82 -7.72
C ILE A 87 2.75 -24.10 -8.54
N ASP A 88 3.11 -25.24 -7.96
CA ASP A 88 2.94 -26.58 -8.54
C ASP A 88 1.63 -27.28 -8.08
N LYS A 89 0.81 -26.56 -7.31
CA LYS A 89 -0.50 -27.01 -6.80
C LYS A 89 -1.65 -26.40 -7.60
N ILE A 90 -2.85 -26.96 -7.43
CA ILE A 90 -4.07 -26.38 -8.00
C ILE A 90 -4.32 -25.02 -7.34
N PHE A 91 -4.20 -23.95 -8.14
CA PHE A 91 -4.51 -22.59 -7.76
C PHE A 91 -5.75 -22.11 -8.50
N HIS A 92 -6.82 -21.88 -7.76
CA HIS A 92 -8.06 -21.34 -8.29
C HIS A 92 -8.00 -19.82 -8.23
N VAL A 93 -7.74 -19.18 -9.38
CA VAL A 93 -7.81 -17.73 -9.51
C VAL A 93 -9.26 -17.29 -9.34
N VAL A 94 -9.50 -16.36 -8.41
CA VAL A 94 -10.81 -15.76 -8.16
C VAL A 94 -10.92 -14.33 -8.64
N ASP A 95 -9.79 -13.64 -8.73
CA ASP A 95 -9.72 -12.27 -9.21
C ASP A 95 -8.37 -12.00 -9.88
N THR A 96 -8.36 -11.07 -10.82
CA THR A 96 -7.17 -10.67 -11.58
C THR A 96 -7.23 -9.17 -11.85
N GLU A 97 -6.16 -8.48 -11.47
CA GLU A 97 -6.01 -7.04 -11.65
C GLU A 97 -4.80 -6.78 -12.56
N ILE A 98 -4.99 -5.99 -13.63
CA ILE A 98 -3.89 -5.49 -14.44
C ILE A 98 -3.27 -4.31 -13.71
N ILE A 99 -1.95 -4.37 -13.51
CA ILE A 99 -1.21 -3.34 -12.78
C ILE A 99 -0.76 -2.27 -13.77
N GLU A 100 -1.10 -1.02 -13.48
CA GLU A 100 -0.66 0.11 -14.30
C GLU A 100 0.81 0.46 -13.98
N ILE A 101 1.66 0.38 -15.01
CA ILE A 101 3.11 0.58 -14.92
C ILE A 101 3.49 1.86 -15.66
N ASP A 102 4.30 2.69 -15.01
CA ASP A 102 4.99 3.82 -15.63
C ASP A 102 6.44 3.90 -15.09
N GLU A 103 7.39 3.39 -15.87
CA GLU A 103 8.82 3.37 -15.52
C GLU A 103 9.43 4.77 -15.45
N THR A 104 8.77 5.80 -15.97
CA THR A 104 9.24 7.19 -15.88
C THR A 104 8.99 7.84 -14.51
N LYS A 105 8.20 7.18 -13.65
CA LYS A 105 7.84 7.67 -12.30
C LYS A 105 8.75 7.06 -11.22
N PRO A 106 9.01 7.79 -10.11
CA PRO A 106 9.76 7.24 -8.97
C PRO A 106 9.10 6.01 -8.33
N ILE A 107 7.76 5.96 -8.33
CA ILE A 107 6.98 4.77 -8.01
C ILE A 107 6.36 4.26 -9.30
N VAL A 108 6.86 3.13 -9.77
CA VAL A 108 6.55 2.57 -11.09
C VAL A 108 5.13 2.02 -11.13
N ALA A 109 4.71 1.40 -10.03
CA ALA A 109 3.40 0.80 -9.89
C ALA A 109 2.95 0.86 -8.44
N VAL A 110 1.63 0.91 -8.25
CA VAL A 110 0.97 0.80 -6.95
C VAL A 110 -0.14 -0.22 -7.05
N VAL A 111 -0.30 -1.02 -5.99
CA VAL A 111 -1.40 -1.96 -5.87
C VAL A 111 -2.05 -1.76 -4.51
N MET A 112 -3.35 -1.49 -4.50
CA MET A 112 -4.13 -1.30 -3.28
C MET A 112 -4.81 -2.62 -2.89
N ASP A 113 -4.70 -2.99 -1.62
CA ASP A 113 -5.39 -4.13 -1.02
C ASP A 113 -5.92 -3.73 0.36
N GLN A 114 -7.21 -3.39 0.41
CA GLN A 114 -7.91 -2.88 1.59
C GLN A 114 -7.22 -1.67 2.25
N TYR A 115 -6.37 -1.93 3.25
CA TYR A 115 -5.63 -0.94 4.04
C TYR A 115 -4.12 -1.01 3.80
N LYS A 116 -3.69 -1.70 2.73
CA LYS A 116 -2.29 -1.82 2.36
C LYS A 116 -2.09 -1.33 0.92
N VAL A 117 -0.98 -0.63 0.69
CA VAL A 117 -0.53 -0.21 -0.62
C VAL A 117 0.85 -0.82 -0.86
N TYR A 118 0.95 -1.66 -1.88
CA TYR A 118 2.23 -2.17 -2.36
C TYR A 118 2.77 -1.16 -3.39
N ALA A 119 3.86 -0.47 -3.06
CA ALA A 119 4.49 0.52 -3.92
C ALA A 119 5.81 -0.02 -4.49
N ILE A 120 5.89 -0.10 -5.82
CA ILE A 120 7.07 -0.63 -6.53
C ILE A 120 7.97 0.53 -6.91
N VAL A 121 9.17 0.57 -6.33
CA VAL A 121 10.09 1.70 -6.50
C VAL A 121 10.92 1.58 -7.77
N ASN A 122 11.16 2.72 -8.42
CA ASN A 122 12.18 2.84 -9.45
C ASN A 122 13.54 3.11 -8.77
N GLY A 123 14.35 2.06 -8.65
CA GLY A 123 15.65 2.15 -7.98
C GLY A 123 16.65 3.13 -8.61
N GLU A 124 16.45 3.59 -9.85
CA GLU A 124 17.29 4.63 -10.45
C GLU A 124 16.86 6.03 -10.03
N LEU A 125 15.54 6.28 -10.00
CA LEU A 125 14.96 7.59 -9.68
C LEU A 125 14.89 7.86 -8.17
N THR A 126 14.91 6.81 -7.34
CA THR A 126 14.72 6.92 -5.89
C THR A 126 15.98 6.70 -5.05
N LYS A 127 17.19 6.69 -5.64
CA LYS A 127 18.45 6.38 -4.93
C LYS A 127 18.67 7.27 -3.70
N ASP A 128 18.35 8.56 -3.84
CA ASP A 128 18.60 9.57 -2.81
C ASP A 128 17.31 10.01 -2.10
N TYR A 129 16.21 9.28 -2.26
CA TYR A 129 14.94 9.65 -1.65
C TYR A 129 14.93 9.29 -0.17
N THR A 130 14.45 10.23 0.64
CA THR A 130 14.05 9.97 2.02
C THR A 130 12.74 9.18 2.07
N LEU A 131 12.44 8.55 3.20
CA LEU A 131 11.16 7.86 3.41
C LEU A 131 9.95 8.75 3.13
N ASN A 132 9.99 10.02 3.56
CA ASN A 132 8.89 10.97 3.31
C ASN A 132 8.71 11.25 1.81
N GLN A 133 9.80 11.39 1.06
CA GLN A 133 9.72 11.58 -0.39
C GLN A 133 9.20 10.33 -1.11
N LEU A 134 9.55 9.13 -0.62
CA LEU A 134 8.97 7.88 -1.12
C LEU A 134 7.47 7.80 -0.83
N VAL A 135 7.04 8.19 0.37
CA VAL A 135 5.61 8.26 0.73
C VAL A 135 4.86 9.23 -0.16
N GLU A 136 5.37 10.45 -0.35
CA GLU A 136 4.74 11.42 -1.24
C GLU A 136 4.65 10.92 -2.69
N ALA A 137 5.71 10.29 -3.20
CA ALA A 137 5.70 9.71 -4.55
C ALA A 137 4.69 8.55 -4.66
N ALA A 138 4.54 7.73 -3.62
CA ALA A 138 3.56 6.66 -3.57
C ALA A 138 2.13 7.20 -3.50
N LEU A 139 1.87 8.24 -2.70
CA LEU A 139 0.57 8.90 -2.65
C LEU A 139 0.21 9.54 -4.00
N LYS A 140 1.16 10.21 -4.67
CA LYS A 140 0.95 10.75 -6.02
C LYS A 140 0.54 9.65 -7.01
N ARG A 141 1.26 8.53 -7.02
CA ARG A 141 0.93 7.40 -7.90
C ARG A 141 -0.40 6.73 -7.52
N LEU A 142 -0.71 6.60 -6.23
CA LEU A 142 -1.99 6.09 -5.74
C LEU A 142 -3.17 6.94 -6.21
N PHE A 143 -3.06 8.26 -6.09
CA PHE A 143 -4.11 9.19 -6.50
C PHE A 143 -4.32 9.19 -8.02
N GLU A 144 -3.24 9.12 -8.79
CA GLU A 144 -3.28 8.98 -10.24
C GLU A 144 -4.04 7.71 -10.65
N VAL A 145 -3.67 6.56 -10.09
CA VAL A 145 -4.20 5.25 -10.52
C VAL A 145 -5.59 4.94 -9.97
N TYR A 146 -5.87 5.23 -8.69
CA TYR A 146 -7.10 4.79 -8.03
C TYR A 146 -8.15 5.87 -7.84
N PHE A 147 -7.76 7.15 -7.90
CA PHE A 147 -8.69 8.27 -7.70
C PHE A 147 -8.84 9.17 -8.93
N ASP A 148 -8.08 8.92 -10.00
CA ASP A 148 -8.04 9.73 -11.23
C ASP A 148 -7.88 11.23 -10.89
N SER A 149 -6.91 11.52 -10.03
CA SER A 149 -6.68 12.87 -9.49
C SER A 149 -5.21 13.11 -9.16
N GLU A 150 -4.82 14.38 -9.05
CA GLU A 150 -3.49 14.78 -8.62
C GLU A 150 -3.43 14.90 -7.08
N PHE A 151 -2.39 14.34 -6.47
CA PHE A 151 -2.11 14.55 -5.06
C PHE A 151 -1.22 15.79 -4.86
N ILE A 152 -1.79 16.84 -4.27
CA ILE A 152 -1.11 18.08 -3.90
C ILE A 152 -0.85 18.05 -2.39
N PRO A 153 0.38 17.76 -1.90
CA PRO A 153 0.66 17.56 -0.48
C PRO A 153 0.19 18.70 0.43
N GLU A 154 0.22 19.93 -0.08
CA GLU A 154 -0.19 21.14 0.64
C GLU A 154 -1.69 21.18 0.96
N ASP A 155 -2.53 20.42 0.25
CA ASP A 155 -3.98 20.37 0.50
C ASP A 155 -4.35 19.36 1.60
N TYR A 156 -3.37 18.59 2.08
CA TYR A 156 -3.58 17.52 3.05
C TYR A 156 -2.82 17.77 4.34
N GLU A 157 -3.35 17.20 5.42
CA GLU A 157 -2.56 16.92 6.61
C GLU A 157 -2.10 15.46 6.54
N LEU A 158 -0.79 15.27 6.64
CA LEU A 158 -0.14 13.97 6.54
C LEU A 158 0.48 13.58 7.88
N GLU A 159 0.13 12.39 8.36
CA GLU A 159 0.76 11.74 9.50
C GLU A 159 1.45 10.48 9.01
N ILE A 160 2.76 10.40 9.22
CA ILE A 160 3.62 9.29 8.82
C ILE A 160 4.15 8.66 10.10
N HIS A 161 3.86 7.39 10.30
CA HIS A 161 4.33 6.60 11.44
C HIS A 161 5.25 5.49 10.92
N PRO A 162 6.58 5.73 10.89
CA PRO A 162 7.56 4.70 10.55
C PRO A 162 7.46 3.56 11.55
N GLU A 163 7.53 2.33 11.07
CA GLU A 163 7.87 1.21 11.95
C GLU A 163 9.36 1.30 12.27
N LEU A 164 9.77 0.87 13.48
CA LEU A 164 11.18 0.70 13.81
C LEU A 164 11.73 -0.45 12.97
N THR A 165 12.14 -0.18 11.74
CA THR A 165 12.86 -1.10 10.87
C THR A 165 14.32 -0.67 10.81
N ASP A 166 15.22 -1.55 11.27
CA ASP A 166 16.67 -1.36 11.43
C ASP A 166 17.45 -1.13 10.10
N TYR A 167 16.85 -0.53 9.08
CA TYR A 167 17.48 -0.38 7.76
C TYR A 167 18.54 0.74 7.69
N PHE A 168 18.53 1.68 8.64
CA PHE A 168 19.45 2.84 8.66
C PHE A 168 20.54 2.78 9.74
N MET A 169 20.85 1.61 10.31
CA MET A 169 22.06 1.41 11.14
C MET A 169 23.18 0.70 10.37
#